data_AF-A0A1J0D0E0-F1
#
_entry.id   AF-A0A1J0D0E0-F1
#
_cell.length_a   1.000
_cell.length_b   1.000
_cell.length_c   1.000
_cell.angle_alpha   90.00
_cell.angle_beta   90.00
_cell.angle_gamma   90.00
#
_symmetry.space_group_name_H-M   'P 1'
#
loop_
_entity.id
_entity.type
_entity.pdbx_description
1 polymer ?
#
loop_
_entity_poly.entity_id
_entity_poly.type
_entity_poly.pdbx_seq_one_letter_code
_entity_poly.pdbx_strand_id
1 'polypeptide(L)'
;NRKNCKIFKDKKQKISSLTQYSLNNTNICLGPLLSNFNPISSTTIRKYSNSSFAPYLAGLIEGDGHIAVHDKNTQKKEYRPKIIIAFNINDKPLAEKLSTGLKVGKIIDRSSAGHVLLQILAKQEVLKIINLVNGHMRTPKIEALHRAIRWINEKDNSSIPLLGIDSSCLDSNSWLAGFTDADGCFGITIYDRKKNGVFLRTSVQTSFRIEVKQNYSREVTLEQGGSSFFNIMSEIAGFFTVNLYTRTRKTEDKVFHAFAAVAHNSRSHEILRIYFDNYPLYSSKYLAYKDWCFVQDLHRGSLSKENLEKIKAIKNEFNTKKKIFDFSHLNSLQFK
;
A
#
# COMPACT_ATOMS: atom_id res chain seq x y z
N ASN A 1 -8.50 16.79 -34.93
CA ASN A 1 -7.10 16.92 -35.42
C ASN A 1 -6.09 16.96 -34.29
N ARG A 2 -5.58 15.80 -33.86
CA ARG A 2 -4.26 15.64 -33.23
C ARG A 2 -3.84 14.17 -33.37
N LYS A 3 -2.59 14.02 -33.76
CA LYS A 3 -2.01 12.92 -34.55
C LYS A 3 -1.71 11.67 -33.73
N ASN A 4 -1.87 10.52 -34.39
CA ASN A 4 -1.21 9.25 -34.08
C ASN A 4 0.27 9.46 -33.74
N CYS A 5 0.75 8.88 -32.63
CA CYS A 5 2.18 8.79 -32.36
C CYS A 5 2.61 7.32 -32.41
N LYS A 6 3.28 6.99 -33.51
CA LYS A 6 4.02 5.76 -33.74
C LYS A 6 5.15 5.62 -32.71
N ILE A 7 5.44 4.37 -32.42
CA ILE A 7 6.60 3.86 -31.69
C ILE A 7 7.89 4.49 -32.25
N PHE A 8 8.62 5.22 -31.41
CA PHE A 8 10.06 5.44 -31.57
C PHE A 8 10.77 4.72 -30.42
N LYS A 9 11.57 3.71 -30.79
CA LYS A 9 12.55 3.08 -29.91
C LYS A 9 13.73 4.05 -29.78
N ASP A 10 13.75 4.84 -28.72
CA ASP A 10 14.99 5.46 -28.23
C ASP A 10 15.25 4.98 -26.81
N LYS A 11 16.41 4.34 -26.62
CA LYS A 11 16.97 4.01 -25.31
C LYS A 11 17.35 5.33 -24.60
N LYS A 12 16.39 5.99 -23.96
CA LYS A 12 16.69 7.11 -23.04
C LYS A 12 17.02 6.58 -21.65
N GLN A 13 18.25 6.85 -21.23
CA GLN A 13 18.84 6.43 -19.97
C GLN A 13 18.17 7.20 -18.81
N LYS A 14 17.41 6.47 -17.99
CA LYS A 14 16.71 7.03 -16.82
C LYS A 14 17.68 7.07 -15.64
N ILE A 15 18.22 8.24 -15.30
CA ILE A 15 19.09 8.40 -14.13
C ILE A 15 18.22 8.43 -12.88
N SER A 16 18.41 7.47 -11.99
CA SER A 16 17.82 7.46 -10.64
C SER A 16 18.93 7.39 -9.60
N SER A 17 18.96 8.33 -8.68
CA SER A 17 19.81 8.29 -7.49
C SER A 17 18.99 7.90 -6.26
N LEU A 18 19.62 7.14 -5.38
CA LEU A 18 19.10 6.74 -4.07
C LEU A 18 20.03 7.33 -3.00
N THR A 19 19.46 7.97 -1.98
CA THR A 19 20.22 8.48 -0.82
C THR A 19 19.60 7.89 0.44
N GLN A 20 20.43 7.51 1.41
CA GLN A 20 20.03 6.74 2.59
C GLN A 20 20.04 7.62 3.84
N TYR A 21 19.01 7.49 4.68
CA TYR A 21 19.02 8.00 6.05
C TYR A 21 19.30 6.84 7.02
N SER A 22 20.27 7.02 7.92
CA SER A 22 20.47 6.13 9.06
C SER A 22 19.57 6.61 10.19
N LEU A 23 18.60 5.77 10.58
CA LEU A 23 17.74 6.05 11.73
C LEU A 23 18.46 5.61 13.00
N ASN A 24 18.73 6.55 13.91
CA ASN A 24 19.18 6.22 15.26
C ASN A 24 17.95 5.74 16.06
N ASN A 25 17.93 4.44 16.36
CA ASN A 25 16.83 3.81 17.10
C ASN A 25 16.65 4.44 18.49
N THR A 26 15.66 5.30 18.65
CA THR A 26 15.06 5.59 19.95
C THR A 26 13.54 5.55 19.79
N ASN A 27 12.92 4.67 20.57
CA ASN A 27 11.47 4.36 20.65
C ASN A 27 10.86 3.61 19.45
N ILE A 28 11.29 2.36 19.24
CA ILE A 28 10.48 1.36 18.53
C ILE A 28 9.55 0.71 19.56
N CYS A 29 8.24 0.62 19.29
CA CYS A 29 7.36 -0.35 19.94
C CYS A 29 7.84 -1.78 19.60
N LEU A 30 8.90 -2.27 20.23
CA LEU A 30 9.19 -3.68 20.28
C LEU A 30 8.59 -4.20 21.58
N GLY A 31 7.30 -4.56 21.55
CA GLY A 31 6.80 -5.53 22.53
C GLY A 31 7.63 -6.82 22.43
N PRO A 32 7.70 -7.66 23.48
CA PRO A 32 8.62 -8.78 23.53
C PRO A 32 8.16 -9.90 22.58
N LEU A 33 8.44 -9.74 21.30
CA LEU A 33 8.54 -10.83 20.33
C LEU A 33 10.00 -11.26 20.34
N LEU A 34 10.30 -12.23 21.20
CA LEU A 34 11.40 -13.21 21.16
C LEU A 34 11.85 -13.56 22.59
N SER A 35 11.07 -14.40 23.27
CA SER A 35 11.62 -15.31 24.27
C SER A 35 10.92 -16.66 24.13
N ASN A 36 11.73 -17.69 23.85
CA ASN A 36 11.42 -19.12 23.77
C ASN A 36 11.03 -19.67 22.39
N PHE A 37 12.07 -19.99 21.61
CA PHE A 37 12.01 -20.95 20.51
C PHE A 37 11.71 -22.35 21.05
N ASN A 38 10.55 -22.89 20.69
CA ASN A 38 10.32 -24.33 20.57
C ASN A 38 9.86 -24.62 19.13
N PRO A 39 10.28 -25.74 18.50
CA PRO A 39 9.87 -26.05 17.14
C PRO A 39 8.39 -26.46 17.15
N ILE A 40 7.52 -25.57 16.65
CA ILE A 40 6.08 -25.82 16.59
C ILE A 40 5.77 -26.73 15.41
N SER A 41 5.41 -27.97 15.78
CA SER A 41 4.59 -28.91 15.02
C SER A 41 3.36 -28.23 14.40
N SER A 42 3.10 -28.55 13.14
CA SER A 42 1.94 -28.12 12.37
C SER A 42 0.63 -28.59 12.98
N THR A 43 -0.10 -27.72 13.69
CA THR A 43 -1.58 -27.58 13.68
C THR A 43 -2.03 -26.58 14.74
N THR A 44 -2.11 -25.30 14.38
CA THR A 44 -3.10 -24.39 14.98
C THR A 44 -3.44 -23.35 13.94
N ILE A 45 -4.57 -23.55 13.26
CA ILE A 45 -5.24 -22.51 12.46
C ILE A 45 -5.50 -21.36 13.44
N ARG A 46 -4.69 -20.30 13.36
CA ARG A 46 -4.87 -19.10 14.17
C ARG A 46 -6.24 -18.52 13.81
N LYS A 47 -7.10 -18.40 14.83
CA LYS A 47 -8.33 -17.60 14.81
C LYS A 47 -8.06 -16.29 14.07
N TYR A 48 -8.75 -16.08 12.95
CA TYR A 48 -8.83 -14.78 12.28
C TYR A 48 -9.15 -13.73 13.35
N SER A 49 -8.24 -12.80 13.58
CA SER A 49 -8.50 -11.73 14.53
C SER A 49 -9.68 -10.92 13.99
N ASN A 50 -10.65 -10.61 14.85
CA ASN A 50 -11.71 -9.63 14.58
C ASN A 50 -11.09 -8.22 14.53
N SER A 51 -10.02 -8.01 13.73
CA SER A 51 -9.48 -6.68 13.53
C SER A 51 -10.53 -5.88 12.79
N SER A 52 -10.92 -4.74 13.36
CA SER A 52 -11.81 -3.77 12.73
C SER A 52 -11.37 -3.55 11.27
N PHE A 53 -12.30 -3.57 10.33
CA PHE A 53 -12.01 -3.27 8.93
C PHE A 53 -11.62 -1.79 8.72
N ALA A 54 -11.94 -0.92 9.68
CA ALA A 54 -11.75 0.51 9.59
C ALA A 54 -10.30 0.96 9.31
N PRO A 55 -9.26 0.45 10.00
CA PRO A 55 -7.88 0.82 9.74
C PRO A 55 -7.43 0.39 8.34
N TYR A 56 -7.84 -0.79 7.87
CA TYR A 56 -7.55 -1.22 6.49
C TYR A 56 -8.13 -0.22 5.48
N LEU A 57 -9.40 0.17 5.65
CA LEU A 57 -10.03 1.14 4.74
C LEU A 57 -9.34 2.50 4.79
N ALA A 58 -8.93 2.96 5.98
CA ALA A 58 -8.18 4.20 6.14
C ALA A 58 -6.86 4.16 5.35
N GLY A 59 -6.05 3.10 5.54
CA GLY A 59 -4.79 2.92 4.79
C GLY A 59 -5.00 2.89 3.28
N LEU A 60 -6.04 2.19 2.80
CA LEU A 60 -6.38 2.14 1.37
C LEU A 60 -6.76 3.53 0.81
N ILE A 61 -7.57 4.30 1.54
CA ILE A 61 -7.94 5.67 1.17
C ILE A 61 -6.71 6.60 1.20
N GLU A 62 -5.79 6.40 2.13
CA GLU A 62 -4.58 7.20 2.26
C GLU A 62 -3.57 6.97 1.13
N GLY A 63 -3.54 5.79 0.53
CA GLY A 63 -2.83 5.57 -0.72
C GLY A 63 -3.63 6.04 -1.94
N ASP A 64 -4.64 5.25 -2.35
CA ASP A 64 -5.34 5.39 -3.64
C ASP A 64 -6.63 6.23 -3.60
N GLY A 65 -7.07 6.64 -2.42
CA GLY A 65 -8.29 7.43 -2.25
C GLY A 65 -8.12 8.93 -2.50
N HIS A 66 -9.22 9.57 -2.86
CA HIS A 66 -9.36 11.02 -2.99
C HIS A 66 -10.64 11.49 -2.28
N ILE A 67 -10.47 12.33 -1.26
CA ILE A 67 -11.55 13.03 -0.58
C ILE A 67 -11.66 14.42 -1.21
N ALA A 68 -12.62 14.58 -2.12
CA ALA A 68 -12.89 15.85 -2.79
C ALA A 68 -13.82 16.69 -1.92
N VAL A 69 -13.39 17.90 -1.56
CA VAL A 69 -14.20 18.86 -0.79
C VAL A 69 -14.21 20.17 -1.58
N HIS A 70 -15.38 20.79 -1.65
CA HIS A 70 -15.53 22.07 -2.33
C HIS A 70 -14.59 23.13 -1.74
N ASP A 71 -13.93 23.85 -2.63
CA ASP A 71 -13.03 24.94 -2.26
C ASP A 71 -13.81 26.25 -2.28
N LYS A 72 -13.93 26.86 -1.10
CA LYS A 72 -14.68 28.10 -0.87
C LYS A 72 -14.14 29.28 -1.67
N ASN A 73 -12.88 29.22 -2.10
CA ASN A 73 -12.25 30.29 -2.87
C ASN A 73 -12.56 30.18 -4.38
N THR A 74 -13.37 29.21 -4.80
CA THR A 74 -13.70 28.99 -6.22
C THR A 74 -15.10 29.52 -6.56
N GLN A 75 -15.26 30.08 -7.76
CA GLN A 75 -16.57 30.48 -8.29
C GLN A 75 -17.41 29.28 -8.79
N LYS A 76 -16.92 28.05 -8.60
CA LYS A 76 -17.63 26.84 -9.07
C LYS A 76 -18.85 26.60 -8.18
N LYS A 77 -19.89 25.97 -8.75
CA LYS A 77 -21.06 25.54 -7.99
C LYS A 77 -20.62 24.68 -6.79
N GLU A 78 -21.11 25.04 -5.61
CA GLU A 78 -20.82 24.30 -4.38
C GLU A 78 -21.27 22.83 -4.50
N TYR A 79 -20.45 21.92 -3.97
CA TYR A 79 -20.74 20.50 -3.95
C TYR A 79 -20.35 19.89 -2.60
N ARG A 80 -21.11 18.87 -2.17
CA ARG A 80 -20.82 18.14 -0.94
C ARG A 80 -19.55 17.30 -1.08
N PRO A 81 -18.83 16.99 0.01
CA PRO A 81 -17.70 16.08 -0.02
C PRO A 81 -18.01 14.76 -0.74
N LYS A 82 -17.01 14.25 -1.46
CA LYS A 82 -17.08 13.00 -2.23
C LYS A 82 -15.85 12.18 -1.94
N ILE A 83 -15.98 10.86 -1.93
CA ILE A 83 -14.85 9.94 -1.78
C ILE A 83 -14.76 9.11 -3.05
N ILE A 84 -13.57 9.09 -3.65
CA ILE A 84 -13.30 8.32 -4.87
C ILE A 84 -12.06 7.48 -4.60
N ILE A 85 -12.15 6.17 -4.79
CA ILE A 85 -10.99 5.27 -4.70
C ILE A 85 -10.73 4.68 -6.08
N ALA A 86 -9.51 4.81 -6.56
CA ALA A 86 -9.09 4.21 -7.83
C ALA A 86 -8.51 2.82 -7.58
N PHE A 87 -8.89 1.86 -8.40
CA PHE A 87 -8.36 0.49 -8.37
C PHE A 87 -7.81 0.13 -9.74
N ASN A 88 -6.71 -0.63 -9.78
CA ASN A 88 -6.31 -1.27 -11.03
C ASN A 88 -7.48 -2.10 -11.57
N ILE A 89 -7.59 -2.24 -12.90
CA ILE A 89 -8.68 -3.04 -13.49
C ILE A 89 -8.71 -4.48 -12.97
N ASN A 90 -7.54 -5.07 -12.68
CA ASN A 90 -7.45 -6.41 -12.11
C ASN A 90 -8.02 -6.48 -10.68
N ASP A 91 -8.10 -5.36 -9.97
CA ASP A 91 -8.63 -5.24 -8.60
C ASP A 91 -10.12 -4.84 -8.57
N LYS A 92 -10.81 -4.87 -9.72
CA LYS A 92 -12.28 -4.66 -9.79
C LYS A 92 -13.07 -5.53 -8.79
N PRO A 93 -12.74 -6.82 -8.56
CA PRO A 93 -13.43 -7.63 -7.56
C PRO A 93 -13.34 -7.07 -6.14
N LEU A 94 -12.20 -6.48 -5.76
CA LEU A 94 -12.06 -5.79 -4.47
C LEU A 94 -12.96 -4.56 -4.42
N ALA A 95 -12.97 -3.74 -5.47
CA ALA A 95 -13.82 -2.55 -5.53
C ALA A 95 -15.31 -2.91 -5.37
N GLU A 96 -15.78 -3.95 -6.07
CA GLU A 96 -17.14 -4.48 -5.97
C GLU A 96 -17.44 -5.03 -4.57
N LYS A 97 -16.53 -5.80 -3.99
CA LYS A 97 -16.66 -6.33 -2.62
C LYS A 97 -16.80 -5.22 -1.59
N LEU A 98 -16.01 -4.15 -1.72
CA LEU A 98 -16.10 -2.97 -0.85
C LEU A 98 -17.44 -2.24 -1.01
N SER A 99 -17.86 -1.98 -2.25
CA SER A 99 -19.12 -1.30 -2.55
C SER A 99 -20.32 -2.06 -1.98
N THR A 100 -20.40 -3.38 -2.24
CA THR A 100 -21.51 -4.23 -1.77
C THR A 100 -21.45 -4.45 -0.26
N GLY A 101 -20.27 -4.74 0.30
CA GLY A 101 -20.11 -5.04 1.72
C GLY A 101 -20.39 -3.84 2.62
N LEU A 102 -19.92 -2.65 2.23
CA LEU A 102 -20.21 -1.41 2.94
C LEU A 102 -21.56 -0.81 2.54
N LYS A 103 -22.20 -1.27 1.45
CA LYS A 103 -23.40 -0.67 0.86
C LYS A 103 -23.19 0.81 0.55
N VAL A 104 -22.11 1.12 -0.17
CA VAL A 104 -21.73 2.49 -0.53
C VAL A 104 -21.27 2.58 -1.98
N GLY A 105 -21.50 3.76 -2.55
CA GLY A 105 -20.94 4.17 -3.83
C GLY A 105 -21.39 3.33 -5.02
N LYS A 106 -20.81 3.65 -6.17
CA LYS A 106 -21.00 2.93 -7.42
C LYS A 106 -19.65 2.70 -8.09
N ILE A 107 -19.51 1.55 -8.76
CA ILE A 107 -18.34 1.25 -9.57
C ILE A 107 -18.49 1.92 -10.93
N ILE A 108 -17.53 2.78 -11.27
CA ILE A 108 -17.42 3.41 -12.58
C ILE A 108 -16.32 2.70 -13.35
N ASP A 109 -16.71 2.06 -14.43
CA ASP A 109 -15.79 1.33 -15.28
C ASP A 109 -14.98 2.29 -16.17
N ARG A 110 -13.66 2.20 -16.05
CA ARG A 110 -12.68 2.93 -16.88
C ARG A 110 -11.67 1.94 -17.47
N SER A 111 -12.13 0.75 -17.86
CA SER A 111 -11.27 -0.34 -18.36
C SER A 111 -10.35 0.08 -19.51
N SER A 112 -10.79 0.97 -20.39
CA SER A 112 -9.95 1.52 -21.49
C SER A 112 -8.71 2.29 -20.99
N ALA A 113 -8.77 2.82 -19.75
CA ALA A 113 -7.68 3.47 -19.05
C ALA A 113 -7.05 2.58 -17.97
N GLY A 114 -7.38 1.28 -17.94
CA GLY A 114 -6.75 0.27 -17.07
C GLY A 114 -7.14 0.34 -15.59
N HIS A 115 -8.24 0.99 -15.24
CA HIS A 115 -8.68 1.12 -13.84
C HIS A 115 -10.21 1.13 -13.71
N VAL A 116 -10.69 0.99 -12.47
CA VAL A 116 -12.09 1.27 -12.08
C VAL A 116 -12.12 2.25 -10.91
N LEU A 117 -13.23 2.96 -10.74
CA LEU A 117 -13.40 3.89 -9.62
C LEU A 117 -14.56 3.46 -8.74
N LEU A 118 -14.35 3.32 -7.44
CA LEU A 118 -15.44 3.33 -6.47
C LEU A 118 -15.77 4.80 -6.15
N GLN A 119 -16.89 5.30 -6.69
CA GLN A 119 -17.37 6.67 -6.43
C GLN A 119 -18.46 6.69 -5.37
N ILE A 120 -18.17 7.31 -4.23
CA ILE A 120 -19.07 7.46 -3.10
C ILE A 120 -19.48 8.93 -3.02
N LEU A 121 -20.72 9.20 -3.43
CA LEU A 121 -21.24 10.56 -3.64
C LEU A 121 -22.43 10.90 -2.75
N ALA A 122 -23.21 9.91 -2.32
CA ALA A 122 -24.40 10.14 -1.52
C ALA A 122 -24.02 10.57 -0.09
N LYS A 123 -24.73 11.57 0.45
CA LYS A 123 -24.44 12.15 1.77
C LYS A 123 -24.26 11.08 2.86
N GLN A 124 -25.21 10.15 2.97
CA GLN A 124 -25.18 9.12 4.02
C GLN A 124 -24.03 8.13 3.86
N GLU A 125 -23.67 7.80 2.62
CA GLU A 125 -22.55 6.90 2.33
C GLU A 125 -21.20 7.57 2.61
N VAL A 126 -21.04 8.84 2.25
CA VAL A 126 -19.85 9.62 2.58
C VAL A 126 -19.70 9.76 4.09
N LEU A 127 -20.78 10.09 4.81
CA LEU A 127 -20.79 10.13 6.28
C LEU A 127 -20.40 8.80 6.91
N LYS A 128 -20.93 7.69 6.39
CA LYS A 128 -20.57 6.34 6.85
C LYS A 128 -19.06 6.10 6.75
N ILE A 129 -18.45 6.44 5.62
CA ILE A 129 -17.01 6.24 5.41
C ILE A 129 -16.18 7.18 6.26
N ILE A 130 -16.57 8.46 6.37
CA ILE A 130 -15.90 9.43 7.26
C ILE A 130 -15.89 8.91 8.69
N ASN A 131 -17.04 8.51 9.23
CA ASN A 131 -17.13 7.99 10.60
C ASN A 131 -16.31 6.71 10.78
N LEU A 132 -16.25 5.86 9.75
CA LEU A 132 -15.49 4.63 9.80
C LEU A 132 -13.98 4.87 9.87
N VAL A 133 -13.43 5.83 9.11
CA VAL A 133 -11.97 6.05 9.05
C VAL A 133 -11.45 7.14 9.99
N ASN A 134 -12.34 7.92 10.62
CA ASN A 134 -11.97 8.96 11.57
C ASN A 134 -11.27 8.34 12.79
N GLY A 135 -10.05 8.80 13.08
CA GLY A 135 -9.20 8.22 14.13
C GLY A 135 -8.33 7.05 13.67
N HIS A 136 -8.30 6.72 12.38
CA HIS A 136 -7.44 5.67 11.81
C HIS A 136 -6.49 6.15 10.70
N MET A 137 -6.46 7.46 10.43
CA MET A 137 -5.59 8.07 9.43
C MET A 137 -4.17 8.23 9.99
N ARG A 138 -3.13 7.95 9.19
CA ARG A 138 -1.72 8.04 9.62
C ARG A 138 -0.83 8.90 8.72
N THR A 139 -1.39 9.48 7.66
CA THR A 139 -0.65 10.30 6.69
C THR A 139 -1.16 11.74 6.68
N PRO A 140 -0.43 12.66 6.02
CA PRO A 140 -0.90 14.03 5.82
C PRO A 140 -2.26 14.13 5.07
N LYS A 141 -2.76 13.05 4.46
CA LYS A 141 -4.10 13.01 3.83
C LYS A 141 -5.24 13.17 4.86
N ILE A 142 -4.97 13.05 6.16
CA ILE A 142 -5.93 13.44 7.22
C ILE A 142 -6.46 14.86 7.04
N GLU A 143 -5.68 15.77 6.42
CA GLU A 143 -6.12 17.11 6.04
C GLU A 143 -7.44 17.09 5.26
N ALA A 144 -7.53 16.21 4.26
CA ALA A 144 -8.69 16.14 3.39
C ALA A 144 -9.92 15.58 4.12
N LEU A 145 -9.71 14.65 5.05
CA LEU A 145 -10.76 14.14 5.93
C LEU A 145 -11.29 15.24 6.85
N HIS A 146 -10.39 15.94 7.55
CA HIS A 146 -10.76 17.03 8.45
C HIS A 146 -11.46 18.17 7.71
N ARG A 147 -11.00 18.52 6.51
CA ARG A 147 -11.69 19.50 5.66
C ARG A 147 -13.08 19.05 5.26
N ALA A 148 -13.28 17.76 4.97
CA ALA A 148 -14.60 17.21 4.68
C ALA A 148 -15.52 17.28 5.92
N ILE A 149 -15.00 16.90 7.09
CA ILE A 149 -15.73 16.97 8.36
C ILE A 149 -16.14 18.41 8.69
N ARG A 150 -15.22 19.38 8.59
CA ARG A 150 -15.54 20.80 8.83
C ARG A 150 -16.64 21.30 7.90
N TRP A 151 -16.53 20.99 6.61
CA TRP A 151 -17.56 21.36 5.63
C TRP A 151 -18.93 20.77 6.00
N ILE A 152 -18.95 19.50 6.44
CA ILE A 152 -20.19 18.81 6.87
C ILE A 152 -20.75 19.44 8.15
N ASN A 153 -19.92 19.66 9.16
CA ASN A 153 -20.33 20.28 10.42
C ASN A 153 -20.98 21.66 10.18
N GLU A 154 -20.36 22.47 9.33
CA GLU A 154 -20.88 23.79 8.95
C GLU A 154 -22.19 23.72 8.16
N LYS A 155 -22.26 22.84 7.14
CA LYS A 155 -23.40 22.81 6.21
C LYS A 155 -24.59 21.98 6.69
N ASP A 156 -24.37 21.02 7.58
CA ASP A 156 -25.40 20.15 8.15
C ASP A 156 -25.72 20.48 9.61
N ASN A 157 -25.09 21.51 10.19
CA ASN A 157 -25.19 21.81 11.62
C ASN A 157 -24.94 20.58 12.49
N SER A 158 -23.86 19.86 12.19
CA SER A 158 -23.45 18.62 12.86
C SER A 158 -22.17 18.81 13.66
N SER A 159 -21.81 17.84 14.49
CA SER A 159 -20.70 17.95 15.44
C SER A 159 -19.78 16.73 15.39
N ILE A 160 -19.41 16.28 14.19
CA ILE A 160 -18.46 15.19 14.02
C ILE A 160 -17.08 15.64 14.53
N PRO A 161 -16.43 14.92 15.46
CA PRO A 161 -15.15 15.31 16.02
C PRO A 161 -14.01 15.16 14.99
N LEU A 162 -12.99 16.01 15.10
CA LEU A 162 -11.76 15.91 14.32
C LEU A 162 -10.74 15.07 15.08
N LEU A 163 -10.79 13.73 14.94
CA LEU A 163 -9.82 12.85 15.60
C LEU A 163 -8.44 12.98 14.93
N GLY A 164 -7.38 12.92 15.74
CA GLY A 164 -6.00 13.11 15.29
C GLY A 164 -5.43 11.93 14.49
N ILE A 165 -4.14 12.05 14.15
CA ILE A 165 -3.36 10.96 13.55
C ILE A 165 -3.33 9.75 14.50
N ASP A 166 -3.58 8.56 13.97
CA ASP A 166 -3.41 7.31 14.69
C ASP A 166 -1.91 7.00 14.87
N SER A 167 -1.46 7.01 16.12
CA SER A 167 -0.07 6.76 16.53
C SER A 167 0.15 5.38 17.14
N SER A 168 -0.84 4.47 17.06
CA SER A 168 -0.68 3.12 17.58
C SER A 168 0.38 2.35 16.78
N CYS A 169 1.07 1.40 17.41
CA CYS A 169 2.14 0.62 16.77
C CYS A 169 1.63 -0.05 15.47
N LEU A 170 2.46 -0.13 14.42
CA LEU A 170 2.03 -0.56 13.08
C LEU A 170 1.43 -1.97 13.01
N ASP A 171 1.81 -2.87 13.93
CA ASP A 171 1.32 -4.24 14.06
C ASP A 171 0.06 -4.37 14.94
N SER A 172 -0.45 -3.27 15.48
CA SER A 172 -1.66 -3.28 16.32
C SER A 172 -2.97 -3.31 15.52
N ASN A 173 -2.93 -3.03 14.22
CA ASN A 173 -4.10 -3.07 13.35
C ASN A 173 -3.74 -3.24 11.87
N SER A 174 -4.75 -3.25 11.00
CA SER A 174 -4.64 -3.54 9.57
C SER A 174 -4.32 -2.33 8.68
N TRP A 175 -3.97 -1.16 9.23
CA TRP A 175 -3.74 0.06 8.44
C TRP A 175 -2.66 -0.13 7.38
N LEU A 176 -1.53 -0.74 7.75
CA LEU A 176 -0.41 -0.96 6.83
C LEU A 176 -0.78 -1.98 5.73
N ALA A 177 -1.78 -2.84 5.94
CA ALA A 177 -2.27 -3.74 4.91
C ALA A 177 -3.05 -2.98 3.83
N GLY A 178 -3.95 -2.07 4.24
CA GLY A 178 -4.67 -1.19 3.31
C GLY A 178 -3.73 -0.26 2.55
N PHE A 179 -2.76 0.33 3.26
CA PHE A 179 -1.76 1.20 2.64
C PHE A 179 -0.86 0.44 1.66
N THR A 180 -0.50 -0.81 1.99
CA THR A 180 0.23 -1.72 1.08
C THR A 180 -0.59 -2.08 -0.16
N ASP A 181 -1.90 -2.31 0.01
CA ASP A 181 -2.79 -2.58 -1.10
C ASP A 181 -2.94 -1.41 -2.07
N ALA A 182 -2.61 -0.19 -1.65
CA ALA A 182 -2.43 0.94 -2.55
C ALA A 182 -0.99 1.03 -3.09
N ASP A 183 -0.02 1.36 -2.23
CA ASP A 183 1.33 1.82 -2.62
C ASP A 183 2.46 0.77 -2.46
N GLY A 184 2.13 -0.43 -2.00
CA GLY A 184 3.10 -1.51 -1.79
C GLY A 184 3.43 -2.32 -3.05
N CYS A 185 4.59 -2.98 -3.05
CA CYS A 185 5.04 -3.80 -4.17
C CYS A 185 5.92 -4.96 -3.71
N PHE A 186 5.56 -6.18 -4.13
CA PHE A 186 6.38 -7.38 -3.99
C PHE A 186 7.24 -7.58 -5.23
N GLY A 187 8.52 -7.91 -5.02
CA GLY A 187 9.51 -8.10 -6.07
C GLY A 187 10.16 -9.48 -6.00
N ILE A 188 10.32 -10.11 -7.15
CA ILE A 188 11.16 -11.30 -7.36
C ILE A 188 12.14 -10.96 -8.48
N THR A 189 13.44 -11.10 -8.21
CA THR A 189 14.52 -10.87 -9.16
C THR A 189 15.35 -12.14 -9.29
N ILE A 190 15.56 -12.59 -10.52
CA ILE A 190 16.44 -13.70 -10.86
C ILE A 190 17.59 -13.11 -11.67
N TYR A 191 18.83 -13.37 -11.27
CA TYR A 191 20.01 -12.84 -11.94
C TYR A 191 21.18 -13.80 -11.85
N ASP A 192 22.07 -13.75 -12.83
CA ASP A 192 23.29 -14.54 -12.82
C ASP A 192 24.38 -13.81 -12.04
N ARG A 193 24.92 -14.47 -11.02
CA ARG A 193 26.15 -14.03 -10.36
C ARG A 193 27.33 -14.42 -11.23
N LYS A 194 28.19 -13.45 -11.47
CA LYS A 194 29.43 -13.62 -12.21
C LYS A 194 30.62 -13.28 -11.31
N LYS A 195 31.73 -14.01 -11.47
CA LYS A 195 33.03 -13.68 -10.88
C LYS A 195 34.02 -13.51 -12.03
N ASN A 196 34.64 -12.34 -12.14
CA ASN A 196 35.55 -11.99 -13.26
C ASN A 196 34.92 -12.21 -14.65
N GLY A 197 33.64 -11.85 -14.82
CA GLY A 197 32.90 -12.05 -16.08
C GLY A 197 32.41 -13.48 -16.34
N VAL A 198 32.92 -14.47 -15.60
CA VAL A 198 32.53 -15.88 -15.73
C VAL A 198 31.29 -16.17 -14.89
N PHE A 199 30.33 -16.90 -15.46
CA PHE A 199 29.13 -17.36 -14.76
C PHE A 199 29.51 -18.24 -13.56
N LEU A 200 28.97 -17.91 -12.39
CA LEU A 200 29.16 -18.69 -11.17
C LEU A 200 27.89 -19.49 -10.84
N ARG A 201 26.77 -18.79 -10.68
CA ARG A 201 25.46 -19.38 -10.38
C ARG A 201 24.35 -18.38 -10.65
N THR A 202 23.14 -18.87 -10.88
CA THR A 202 21.93 -18.05 -10.82
C THR A 202 21.54 -17.81 -9.36
N SER A 203 21.06 -16.61 -9.04
CA SER A 203 20.60 -16.20 -7.71
C SER A 203 19.20 -15.62 -7.79
N VAL A 204 18.44 -15.83 -6.72
CA VAL A 204 17.08 -15.31 -6.55
C VAL A 204 17.10 -14.33 -5.39
N GLN A 205 16.45 -13.18 -5.57
CA GLN A 205 16.22 -12.20 -4.53
C GLN A 205 14.74 -11.84 -4.49
N THR A 206 14.19 -11.83 -3.29
CA THR A 206 12.85 -11.33 -3.00
C THR A 206 12.97 -9.99 -2.28
N SER A 207 12.05 -9.07 -2.54
CA SER A 207 11.95 -7.81 -1.80
C SER A 207 10.50 -7.35 -1.70
N PHE A 208 10.23 -6.51 -0.72
CA PHE A 208 9.01 -5.75 -0.59
C PHE A 208 9.37 -4.26 -0.50
N ARG A 209 8.56 -3.41 -1.12
CA ARG A 209 8.77 -1.96 -1.16
C ARG A 209 7.46 -1.22 -0.97
N ILE A 210 7.50 -0.16 -0.16
CA ILE A 210 6.52 0.94 -0.21
C ILE A 210 7.27 2.18 -0.68
N GLU A 211 6.76 2.86 -1.70
CA GLU A 211 7.35 4.08 -2.26
C GLU A 211 6.27 5.14 -2.45
N VAL A 212 6.39 6.27 -1.75
CA VAL A 212 5.40 7.36 -1.77
C VAL A 212 6.08 8.70 -2.01
N LYS A 213 5.35 9.68 -2.54
CA LYS A 213 5.86 11.05 -2.71
C LYS A 213 6.33 11.64 -1.38
N GLN A 214 7.34 12.51 -1.40
CA GLN A 214 7.85 13.11 -0.16
C GLN A 214 6.84 14.02 0.53
N ASN A 215 6.12 14.84 -0.25
CA ASN A 215 5.22 15.84 0.29
C ASN A 215 3.80 15.66 -0.23
N TYR A 216 2.84 15.89 0.66
CA TYR A 216 1.45 16.11 0.32
C TYR A 216 1.29 17.42 -0.44
N SER A 217 0.28 17.48 -1.30
CA SER A 217 0.12 18.60 -2.25
C SER A 217 -0.55 19.83 -1.65
N ARG A 218 -1.01 19.75 -0.40
CA ARG A 218 -1.63 20.86 0.33
C ARG A 218 -0.82 21.13 1.59
N GLU A 219 -0.96 22.34 2.10
CA GLU A 219 -0.48 22.69 3.43
C GLU A 219 -1.24 21.89 4.49
N VAL A 220 -0.50 21.36 5.45
CA VAL A 220 -1.01 20.50 6.51
C VAL A 220 -0.42 20.99 7.82
N THR A 221 -1.26 21.16 8.83
CA THR A 221 -0.84 21.63 10.16
C THR A 221 0.09 20.63 10.84
N LEU A 222 0.85 21.08 11.84
CA LEU A 222 1.72 20.19 12.62
C LEU A 222 0.93 19.11 13.37
N GLU A 223 -0.25 19.45 13.91
CA GLU A 223 -1.16 18.50 14.58
C GLU A 223 -1.66 17.40 13.63
N GLN A 224 -1.69 17.67 12.33
CA GLN A 224 -2.03 16.71 11.27
C GLN A 224 -0.81 15.97 10.71
N GLY A 225 0.34 16.06 11.40
CA GLY A 225 1.59 15.38 11.03
C GLY A 225 2.49 16.17 10.05
N GLY A 226 2.11 17.40 9.69
CA GLY A 226 2.80 18.18 8.66
C GLY A 226 2.58 17.64 7.25
N SER A 227 3.11 18.33 6.24
CA SER A 227 2.89 17.95 4.83
C SER A 227 3.78 16.80 4.35
N SER A 228 4.84 16.46 5.08
CA SER A 228 5.81 15.44 4.69
C SER A 228 5.35 14.03 5.07
N PHE A 229 5.58 13.06 4.18
CA PHE A 229 5.41 11.63 4.46
C PHE A 229 6.60 11.04 5.26
N PHE A 230 7.57 11.85 5.64
CA PHE A 230 8.79 11.41 6.32
C PHE A 230 8.50 10.62 7.60
N ASN A 231 7.59 11.11 8.46
CA ASN A 231 7.31 10.49 9.77
C ASN A 231 6.77 9.07 9.60
N ILE A 232 5.66 8.91 8.88
CA ILE A 232 5.05 7.60 8.64
C ILE A 232 5.98 6.65 7.86
N MET A 233 6.75 7.16 6.89
CA MET A 233 7.71 6.32 6.16
C MET A 233 8.92 5.92 7.01
N SER A 234 9.31 6.74 7.98
CA SER A 234 10.35 6.40 8.98
C SER A 234 9.85 5.33 9.95
N GLU A 235 8.59 5.43 10.39
CA GLU A 235 7.95 4.41 11.22
C GLU A 235 7.86 3.07 10.47
N ILE A 236 7.43 3.07 9.20
CA ILE A 236 7.39 1.87 8.36
C ILE A 236 8.78 1.27 8.17
N ALA A 237 9.80 2.09 7.89
CA ALA A 237 11.18 1.63 7.75
C ALA A 237 11.72 1.02 9.06
N GLY A 238 11.48 1.70 10.19
CA GLY A 238 11.84 1.23 11.53
C GLY A 238 11.14 -0.08 11.89
N PHE A 239 9.84 -0.21 11.59
CA PHE A 239 9.06 -1.42 11.80
C PHE A 239 9.65 -2.63 11.05
N PHE A 240 10.03 -2.45 9.78
CA PHE A 240 10.69 -3.51 9.01
C PHE A 240 12.18 -3.68 9.34
N THR A 241 12.74 -2.86 10.24
CA THR A 241 14.17 -2.83 10.58
C THR A 241 15.07 -2.61 9.36
N VAL A 242 14.68 -1.66 8.50
CA VAL A 242 15.41 -1.27 7.28
C VAL A 242 15.63 0.23 7.23
N ASN A 243 16.49 0.68 6.32
CA ASN A 243 16.72 2.10 6.11
C ASN A 243 15.57 2.74 5.33
N LEU A 244 15.35 4.02 5.61
CA LEU A 244 14.55 4.89 4.76
C LEU A 244 15.42 5.48 3.64
N TYR A 245 14.95 5.34 2.40
CA TYR A 245 15.63 5.88 1.22
C TYR A 245 14.85 7.08 0.66
N THR A 246 15.57 8.01 0.06
CA THR A 246 14.99 8.99 -0.86
C THR A 246 15.35 8.65 -2.29
N ARG A 247 14.37 8.79 -3.17
CA ARG A 247 14.52 8.53 -4.59
C ARG A 247 14.19 9.80 -5.36
N THR A 248 15.11 10.20 -6.24
CA THR A 248 14.88 11.28 -7.19
C THR A 248 14.79 10.71 -8.60
N ARG A 249 13.70 11.02 -9.30
CA ARG A 249 13.49 10.66 -10.70
C ARG A 249 13.31 11.92 -11.52
N LYS A 250 14.24 12.16 -12.44
CA LYS A 250 14.15 13.23 -13.43
C LYS A 250 13.49 12.70 -14.69
N THR A 251 12.44 13.38 -15.14
CA THR A 251 11.94 13.35 -16.51
C THR A 251 12.27 14.70 -17.16
N GLU A 252 12.15 14.81 -18.48
CA GLU A 252 12.57 16.02 -19.23
C GLU A 252 12.12 17.33 -18.56
N ASP A 253 10.85 17.43 -18.12
CA ASP A 253 10.32 18.68 -17.53
C ASP A 253 9.99 18.60 -16.03
N LYS A 254 10.25 17.47 -15.36
CA LYS A 254 9.76 17.24 -13.98
C LYS A 254 10.74 16.44 -13.14
N VAL A 255 10.88 16.85 -11.89
CA VAL A 255 11.61 16.11 -10.85
C VAL A 255 10.59 15.53 -9.87
N PHE A 256 10.65 14.22 -9.66
CA PHE A 256 9.83 13.52 -8.69
C PHE A 256 10.70 13.07 -7.53
N HIS A 257 10.27 13.40 -6.31
CA HIS A 257 10.91 12.97 -5.08
C HIS A 257 9.99 12.02 -4.31
N ALA A 258 10.54 10.89 -3.89
CA ALA A 258 9.83 9.88 -3.13
C ALA A 258 10.65 9.40 -1.93
N PHE A 259 9.96 8.99 -0.87
CA PHE A 259 10.49 8.15 0.18
C PHE A 259 10.24 6.69 -0.19
N ALA A 260 11.18 5.81 0.16
CA ALA A 260 11.05 4.37 -0.05
C ALA A 260 11.57 3.57 1.14
N ALA A 261 10.76 2.66 1.67
CA ALA A 261 11.18 1.62 2.59
C ALA A 261 11.26 0.29 1.82
N VAL A 262 12.37 -0.44 1.95
CA VAL A 262 12.61 -1.67 1.18
C VAL A 262 13.02 -2.81 2.11
N ALA A 263 12.11 -3.74 2.36
CA ALA A 263 12.40 -5.01 3.03
C ALA A 263 13.03 -5.98 2.02
N HIS A 264 14.26 -6.42 2.28
CA HIS A 264 15.06 -7.21 1.33
C HIS A 264 16.01 -8.21 2.02
N ASN A 265 15.90 -8.36 3.33
CA ASN A 265 16.72 -9.26 4.15
C ASN A 265 15.83 -10.19 4.99
N SER A 266 16.40 -11.28 5.51
CA SER A 266 15.66 -12.33 6.21
C SER A 266 14.82 -11.81 7.38
N ARG A 267 15.38 -10.91 8.22
CA ARG A 267 14.67 -10.33 9.36
C ARG A 267 13.46 -9.52 8.91
N SER A 268 13.65 -8.62 7.94
CA SER A 268 12.57 -7.81 7.39
C SER A 268 11.48 -8.66 6.71
N HIS A 269 11.85 -9.79 6.09
CA HIS A 269 10.89 -10.72 5.50
C HIS A 269 10.07 -11.47 6.54
N GLU A 270 10.68 -11.87 7.66
CA GLU A 270 9.98 -12.52 8.78
C GLU A 270 8.93 -11.59 9.39
N ILE A 271 9.33 -10.35 9.72
CA ILE A 271 8.42 -9.32 10.25
C ILE A 271 7.23 -9.11 9.30
N LEU A 272 7.53 -8.99 8.00
CA LEU A 272 6.52 -8.78 6.98
C LEU A 272 5.54 -9.95 6.87
N ARG A 273 6.03 -11.20 6.92
CA ARG A 273 5.17 -12.39 6.87
C ARG A 273 4.26 -12.44 8.09
N ILE A 274 4.81 -12.22 9.28
CA ILE A 274 4.04 -12.18 10.54
C ILE A 274 2.92 -11.12 10.43
N TYR A 275 3.24 -9.94 9.92
CA TYR A 275 2.26 -8.87 9.76
C TYR A 275 1.12 -9.26 8.80
N PHE A 276 1.43 -9.67 7.56
CA PHE A 276 0.39 -9.98 6.57
C PHE A 276 -0.35 -11.30 6.81
N ASP A 277 0.20 -12.20 7.62
CA ASP A 277 -0.52 -13.38 8.09
C ASP A 277 -1.56 -13.01 9.17
N ASN A 278 -1.33 -11.94 9.96
CA ASN A 278 -2.28 -11.40 10.93
C ASN A 278 -3.27 -10.41 10.28
N TYR A 279 -2.83 -9.62 9.30
CA TYR A 279 -3.61 -8.61 8.58
C TYR A 279 -3.50 -8.82 7.07
N PRO A 280 -4.39 -9.64 6.48
CA PRO A 280 -4.31 -9.99 5.06
C PRO A 280 -4.45 -8.78 4.13
N LEU A 281 -3.77 -8.87 2.99
CA LEU A 281 -4.07 -8.06 1.82
C LEU A 281 -5.34 -8.57 1.14
N TYR A 282 -6.08 -7.67 0.49
CA TYR A 282 -7.31 -7.99 -0.23
C TYR A 282 -7.23 -7.67 -1.73
N SER A 283 -6.28 -6.85 -2.20
CA SER A 283 -6.07 -6.66 -3.64
C SER A 283 -5.39 -7.88 -4.29
N SER A 284 -5.15 -7.83 -5.60
CA SER A 284 -4.31 -8.77 -6.33
C SER A 284 -2.88 -8.86 -5.79
N LYS A 285 -2.41 -7.88 -5.00
CA LYS A 285 -1.15 -7.95 -4.27
C LYS A 285 -1.12 -9.07 -3.23
N TYR A 286 -2.28 -9.56 -2.75
CA TYR A 286 -2.35 -10.79 -1.96
C TYR A 286 -1.75 -11.99 -2.71
N LEU A 287 -2.09 -12.14 -3.99
CA LEU A 287 -1.54 -13.23 -4.82
C LEU A 287 -0.04 -13.07 -5.03
N ALA A 288 0.42 -11.84 -5.25
CA ALA A 288 1.84 -11.53 -5.33
C ALA A 288 2.57 -11.83 -4.00
N TYR A 289 1.95 -11.54 -2.86
CA TYR A 289 2.48 -11.89 -1.55
C TYR A 289 2.61 -13.41 -1.37
N LYS A 290 1.60 -14.18 -1.76
CA LYS A 290 1.66 -15.66 -1.67
C LYS A 290 2.72 -16.26 -2.59
N ASP A 291 2.80 -15.80 -3.84
CA ASP A 291 3.87 -16.20 -4.78
C ASP A 291 5.25 -15.84 -4.22
N TRP A 292 5.38 -14.66 -3.61
CA TRP A 292 6.63 -14.17 -2.99
C TRP A 292 7.05 -15.02 -1.78
N CYS A 293 6.10 -15.39 -0.90
CA CYS A 293 6.35 -16.31 0.21
C CYS A 293 6.77 -17.68 -0.29
N PHE A 294 6.11 -18.21 -1.32
CA PHE A 294 6.44 -19.52 -1.87
C PHE A 294 7.85 -19.55 -2.48
N VAL A 295 8.24 -18.48 -3.20
CA VAL A 295 9.62 -18.35 -3.72
C VAL A 295 10.65 -18.31 -2.58
N GLN A 296 10.36 -17.65 -1.46
CA GLN A 296 11.26 -17.69 -0.30
C GLN A 296 11.41 -19.08 0.25
N ASP A 297 10.30 -19.82 0.37
CA ASP A 297 10.31 -21.18 0.92
C ASP A 297 11.07 -22.15 0.01
N LEU A 298 10.96 -22.01 -1.32
CA LEU A 298 11.76 -22.75 -2.31
C LEU A 298 13.26 -22.39 -2.30
N HIS A 299 13.59 -21.19 -1.83
CA HIS A 299 14.97 -20.68 -1.73
C HIS A 299 15.51 -20.76 -0.27
N ARG A 300 14.86 -21.51 0.63
CA ARG A 300 15.43 -21.81 1.94
C ARG A 300 16.58 -22.80 1.78
N GLY A 301 17.82 -22.32 1.91
CA GLY A 301 19.03 -23.14 1.78
C GLY A 301 19.61 -23.13 0.36
N SER A 302 20.11 -24.28 -0.11
CA SER A 302 20.69 -24.40 -1.45
C SER A 302 19.61 -24.46 -2.53
N LEU A 303 19.67 -23.55 -3.50
CA LEU A 303 18.76 -23.54 -4.63
C LEU A 303 19.04 -24.69 -5.60
N SER A 304 18.17 -25.70 -5.60
CA SER A 304 18.23 -26.81 -6.57
C SER A 304 17.83 -26.33 -7.97
N LYS A 305 18.23 -27.09 -9.00
CA LYS A 305 17.82 -26.85 -10.39
C LYS A 305 16.29 -26.91 -10.52
N GLU A 306 15.65 -27.88 -9.86
CA GLU A 306 14.19 -28.03 -9.87
C GLU A 306 13.49 -26.82 -9.25
N ASN A 307 13.96 -26.36 -8.07
CA ASN A 307 13.40 -25.18 -7.42
C ASN A 307 13.61 -23.92 -8.25
N LEU A 308 14.75 -23.79 -8.93
CA LEU A 308 15.01 -22.66 -9.84
C LEU A 308 14.01 -22.64 -11.01
N GLU A 309 13.71 -23.78 -11.63
CA GLU A 309 12.71 -23.85 -12.70
C GLU A 309 11.29 -23.50 -12.19
N LYS A 310 10.91 -23.97 -11.00
CA LYS A 310 9.65 -23.56 -10.35
C LYS A 310 9.60 -22.05 -10.12
N ILE A 311 10.68 -21.45 -9.62
CA ILE A 311 10.77 -19.99 -9.39
C ILE A 311 10.67 -19.21 -10.71
N LYS A 312 11.30 -19.70 -11.79
CA LYS A 312 11.18 -19.09 -13.13
C LYS A 312 9.74 -19.12 -13.65
N ALA A 313 9.03 -20.24 -13.46
CA ALA A 313 7.63 -20.36 -13.81
C ALA A 313 6.78 -19.33 -13.05
N ILE A 314 6.92 -19.26 -11.72
CA ILE A 314 6.24 -18.25 -10.88
C ILE A 314 6.55 -16.83 -11.39
N LYS A 315 7.83 -16.52 -11.63
CA LYS A 315 8.27 -15.19 -12.11
C LYS A 315 7.64 -14.79 -13.44
N ASN A 316 7.27 -15.76 -14.28
CA ASN A 316 6.62 -15.56 -15.57
C ASN A 316 5.11 -15.30 -15.46
N GLU A 317 4.51 -15.54 -14.29
CA GLU A 317 3.11 -15.27 -13.98
C GLU A 317 2.95 -14.29 -12.80
N PHE A 318 4.01 -13.56 -12.47
CA PHE A 318 4.10 -12.66 -11.32
C PHE A 318 3.78 -11.21 -11.68
N ASN A 319 3.04 -10.51 -10.81
CA ASN A 319 2.61 -9.11 -10.96
C ASN A 319 2.02 -8.82 -12.34
N THR A 320 2.65 -7.94 -13.12
CA THR A 320 2.16 -7.47 -14.43
C THR A 320 2.07 -8.56 -15.49
N LYS A 321 2.69 -9.73 -15.26
CA LYS A 321 2.59 -10.88 -16.16
C LYS A 321 1.44 -11.83 -15.79
N LYS A 322 0.80 -11.66 -14.62
CA LYS A 322 -0.32 -12.50 -14.19
C LYS A 322 -1.53 -12.24 -15.08
N LYS A 323 -2.16 -13.32 -15.55
CA LYS A 323 -3.35 -13.27 -16.44
C LYS A 323 -4.62 -13.77 -15.75
N ILE A 324 -4.47 -14.70 -14.81
CA ILE A 324 -5.57 -15.32 -14.07
C ILE A 324 -5.45 -14.87 -12.62
N PHE A 325 -6.53 -14.34 -12.07
CA PHE A 325 -6.61 -13.87 -10.70
C PHE A 325 -7.70 -14.65 -9.98
N ASP A 326 -7.34 -15.33 -8.89
CA ASP A 326 -8.31 -15.88 -7.95
C ASP A 326 -8.48 -14.90 -6.78
N PHE A 327 -9.71 -14.42 -6.57
CA PHE A 327 -10.06 -13.53 -5.49
C PHE A 327 -10.85 -14.23 -4.37
N SER A 328 -10.78 -15.56 -4.29
CA SER A 328 -11.42 -16.36 -3.24
C SER A 328 -11.07 -15.90 -1.82
N HIS A 329 -9.89 -15.32 -1.60
CA HIS A 329 -9.48 -14.73 -0.32
C HIS A 329 -10.39 -13.58 0.14
N LEU A 330 -11.09 -12.89 -0.77
CA LEU A 330 -12.07 -11.85 -0.42
C LEU A 330 -13.27 -12.40 0.36
N ASN A 331 -13.49 -13.72 0.38
CA ASN A 331 -14.52 -14.32 1.23
C ASN A 331 -14.20 -14.16 2.73
N SER A 332 -12.92 -13.99 3.07
CA SER A 332 -12.49 -13.71 4.44
C SER A 332 -12.65 -12.25 4.86
N LEU A 333 -12.90 -11.34 3.91
CA LEU A 333 -13.10 -9.91 4.19
C LEU A 333 -14.47 -9.69 4.83
N GLN A 334 -14.48 -9.29 6.10
CA GLN A 334 -15.66 -8.97 6.88
C GLN A 334 -15.72 -7.45 7.17
N PHE A 335 -16.94 -6.91 7.27
CA PHE A 335 -17.20 -5.48 7.45
C PHE A 335 -17.89 -5.16 8.78
N LYS A 336 -17.96 -6.14 9.69
CA LYS A 336 -18.68 -6.04 10.97
C LYS A 336 -17.91 -5.22 11.99
#